data_AF-A0AAU9SQH8-F1
#
_entry.id   AF-A0AAU9SQH8-F1
#
_cell.length_a   1.000
_cell.length_b   1.000
_cell.length_c   1.000
_cell.angle_alpha   90.00
_cell.angle_beta   90.00
_cell.angle_gamma   90.00
#
_symmetry.space_group_name_H-M   'P 1'
#
loop_
_entity.id
_entity.type
_entity.pdbx_description
1 polymer ?
#
loop_
_entity_poly.entity_id
_entity_poly.type
_entity_poly.pdbx_seq_one_letter_code
_entity_poly.pdbx_strand_id
1 'polypeptide(L)'
;MDLNLRDERVKVIAEGNESKDGQIVIDKMHGKRVRILESVDSKGCYESFASKINEKIQSAVIGSFEEQRKNWITPLSRTLSVENNNKNTLKTVKDI
;
A
#
# COMPACT_ATOMS: atom_id res chain seq x y z
N MET A 1 -19.88 0.82 -12.21
CA MET A 1 -19.40 2.20 -12.32
C MET A 1 -19.06 2.44 -13.76
N ASP A 2 -19.78 3.32 -14.44
CA ASP A 2 -19.35 3.79 -15.75
C ASP A 2 -18.22 4.79 -15.55
N LEU A 3 -17.05 4.46 -16.10
CA LEU A 3 -15.88 5.33 -16.06
C LEU A 3 -15.99 6.31 -17.22
N ASN A 4 -16.01 7.61 -16.93
CA ASN A 4 -15.90 8.62 -17.98
C ASN A 4 -14.44 8.72 -18.43
N LEU A 5 -14.10 7.97 -19.48
CA LEU A 5 -12.74 7.86 -20.01
C LEU A 5 -12.63 8.59 -21.34
N ARG A 6 -11.57 9.40 -21.47
CA ARG A 6 -11.19 10.07 -22.71
C ARG A 6 -9.87 9.53 -23.24
N ASP A 7 -9.88 9.10 -24.50
CA ASP A 7 -8.66 8.73 -25.22
C ASP A 7 -7.92 9.99 -25.66
N GLU A 8 -6.65 10.12 -25.27
CA GLU A 8 -5.83 11.27 -25.65
C GLU A 8 -4.36 10.86 -25.84
N ARG A 9 -3.57 11.72 -26.48
CA ARG A 9 -2.11 11.56 -26.56
C ARG A 9 -1.42 12.60 -25.68
N VAL A 10 -0.54 12.13 -24.80
CA VAL A 10 0.12 12.99 -23.81
C VAL A 10 1.63 12.91 -23.89
N LYS A 11 2.30 14.01 -23.53
CA LYS A 11 3.75 14.12 -23.39
C LYS A 11 4.07 14.73 -22.02
N VAL A 12 5.18 14.31 -21.42
CA VAL A 12 5.73 14.92 -20.20
C VAL A 12 6.84 15.91 -20.61
N ILE A 13 6.83 17.11 -20.07
CA ILE A 13 7.91 18.09 -20.25
C ILE A 13 9.09 17.69 -19.34
N ALA A 14 10.29 17.65 -19.90
CA ALA A 14 11.53 17.29 -19.21
C ALA A 14 12.71 17.94 -19.96
N GLU A 15 12.69 19.26 -20.06
CA GLU A 15 13.61 20.07 -20.87
C GLU A 15 14.70 20.74 -20.01
N GLY A 16 14.76 20.42 -18.71
CA GLY A 16 15.69 21.03 -17.76
C GLY A 16 15.18 22.37 -17.20
N ASN A 17 13.89 22.66 -17.36
CA ASN A 17 13.26 23.83 -16.76
C ASN A 17 12.46 23.39 -15.53
N GLU A 18 13.03 23.63 -14.35
CA GLU A 18 12.43 23.21 -13.07
C GLU A 18 10.96 23.65 -12.88
N SER A 19 10.56 24.78 -13.46
CA SER A 19 9.18 25.29 -13.35
C SER A 19 8.16 24.55 -14.22
N LYS A 20 8.61 23.79 -15.22
CA LYS A 20 7.75 23.11 -16.20
C LYS A 20 7.96 21.60 -16.24
N ASP A 21 9.13 21.13 -15.84
CA ASP A 21 9.46 19.73 -15.86
C ASP A 21 8.49 18.93 -14.98
N GLY A 22 7.99 17.82 -15.52
CA GLY A 22 6.94 17.00 -14.91
C GLY A 22 5.51 17.36 -15.34
N GLN A 23 5.29 18.49 -16.01
CA GLN A 23 3.96 18.82 -16.54
C GLN A 23 3.55 17.84 -17.65
N ILE A 24 2.32 17.35 -17.58
CA ILE A 24 1.69 16.53 -18.62
C ILE A 24 0.88 17.44 -19.53
N VAL A 25 1.18 17.40 -20.83
CA VAL A 25 0.48 18.19 -21.85
C VAL A 25 -0.12 17.28 -22.92
N ILE A 26 -1.17 17.76 -23.61
CA ILE A 26 -1.76 17.07 -24.76
C ILE A 26 -0.88 17.31 -25.98
N ASP A 27 -0.34 16.23 -26.55
CA ASP A 27 0.45 16.25 -27.79
C ASP A 27 -0.15 15.24 -28.76
N LYS A 28 -1.03 15.72 -29.64
CA LYS A 28 -1.76 14.88 -30.60
C LYS A 28 -0.86 14.21 -31.63
N MET A 29 0.36 14.71 -31.83
CA MET A 29 1.29 14.27 -32.87
C MET A 29 2.31 13.27 -32.32
N HIS A 30 2.97 13.60 -31.21
CA HIS A 30 4.10 12.83 -30.68
C HIS A 30 3.84 12.25 -29.28
N GLY A 31 2.69 12.56 -28.68
CA GLY A 31 2.31 12.04 -27.38
C GLY A 31 2.00 10.54 -27.39
N LYS A 32 2.22 9.89 -26.26
CA LYS A 32 1.82 8.50 -26.04
C LYS A 32 0.31 8.44 -25.79
N ARG A 33 -0.36 7.47 -26.40
CA ARG A 33 -1.81 7.27 -26.22
C ARG A 33 -2.10 6.73 -24.82
N VAL A 34 -3.02 7.39 -24.12
CA VAL A 34 -3.49 7.04 -22.78
C VAL A 34 -4.99 7.24 -22.68
N ARG A 35 -5.61 6.61 -21.68
CA ARG A 35 -6.99 6.89 -21.28
C ARG A 35 -6.98 7.76 -20.03
N ILE A 36 -7.55 8.95 -20.13
CA ILE A 36 -7.68 9.91 -19.04
C ILE A 36 -9.04 9.69 -18.39
N LEU A 37 -9.07 9.53 -17.07
CA LEU A 37 -10.31 9.51 -16.29
C LEU A 37 -10.74 10.96 -16.04
N GLU A 38 -11.83 11.39 -16.67
CA GLU A 38 -12.30 12.77 -16.59
C GLU A 38 -13.06 13.05 -15.29
N SER A 39 -13.78 12.05 -14.78
CA SER A 39 -14.55 12.18 -13.56
C SER A 39 -14.64 10.85 -12.82
N VAL A 40 -14.71 10.92 -11.50
CA VAL A 40 -14.96 9.78 -10.63
C VAL A 40 -16.14 10.11 -9.71
N ASP A 41 -17.00 9.13 -9.44
CA ASP A 41 -17.93 9.24 -8.33
C ASP A 41 -17.13 9.24 -7.02
N SER A 42 -16.93 10.43 -6.46
CA SER A 42 -16.12 10.61 -5.25
C SER A 42 -16.69 9.84 -4.06
N LYS A 43 -18.02 9.75 -3.95
CA LYS A 43 -18.68 9.04 -2.85
C LYS A 43 -18.48 7.54 -3.00
N GLY A 44 -18.80 6.98 -4.16
CA GLY A 44 -18.59 5.55 -4.43
C GLY A 44 -17.12 5.13 -4.36
N CYS A 45 -16.19 6.00 -4.76
CA CYS A 45 -14.75 5.78 -4.61
C CYS A 45 -14.35 5.71 -3.13
N TYR A 46 -14.79 6.67 -2.32
CA TYR A 46 -14.52 6.69 -0.90
C TYR A 46 -15.13 5.49 -0.18
N GLU A 47 -16.39 5.15 -0.48
CA GLU A 47 -17.08 4.00 0.12
C GLU A 47 -16.35 2.69 -0.22
N SER A 48 -15.95 2.50 -1.49
CA SER A 48 -15.17 1.32 -1.93
C SER A 48 -13.78 1.25 -1.30
N PHE A 49 -13.16 2.39 -1.03
CA PHE A 49 -11.86 2.46 -0.37
C PHE A 49 -11.98 2.16 1.13
N ALA A 50 -12.93 2.80 1.81
CA ALA A 50 -13.20 2.62 3.22
C ALA A 50 -13.63 1.18 3.54
N SER A 51 -14.44 0.56 2.66
CA SER A 51 -14.85 -0.84 2.86
C SER A 51 -13.66 -1.79 2.89
N LYS A 52 -12.65 -1.56 2.04
CA LYS A 52 -11.41 -2.37 1.97
C LYS A 52 -10.49 -2.14 3.15
N ILE A 53 -10.40 -0.92 3.68
CA ILE A 53 -9.64 -0.65 4.91
C ILE A 53 -10.35 -1.23 6.13
N ASN A 54 -11.68 -1.29 6.11
CA ASN A 54 -12.48 -1.93 7.14
C ASN A 54 -12.49 -3.47 7.03
N GLU A 55 -11.92 -4.05 5.96
CA GLU A 55 -11.75 -5.50 5.87
C GLU A 55 -10.81 -5.98 6.96
N LYS A 56 -11.31 -6.92 7.77
CA LYS A 56 -10.68 -7.44 8.98
C LYS A 56 -9.32 -8.12 8.73
N ILE A 57 -9.03 -8.47 7.48
CA ILE A 57 -7.76 -9.04 7.06
C ILE A 57 -6.87 -7.90 6.57
N GLN A 58 -6.27 -7.18 7.51
CA GLN A 58 -5.20 -6.23 7.23
C GLN A 58 -3.87 -6.99 7.24
N SER A 59 -3.09 -6.90 6.15
CA SER A 59 -1.74 -7.49 6.08
C SER A 59 -0.75 -6.81 7.03
N ALA A 60 -1.11 -5.63 7.53
CA ALA A 60 -0.42 -4.96 8.63
C ALA A 60 -1.29 -5.07 9.89
N VAL A 61 -0.79 -5.75 10.92
CA VAL A 61 -1.36 -5.66 12.26
C VAL A 61 -1.07 -4.24 12.75
N ILE A 62 -2.06 -3.35 12.67
CA ILE A 62 -2.01 -2.08 13.40
C ILE A 62 -2.23 -2.44 14.88
N GLY A 63 -1.18 -2.91 15.54
CA GLY A 63 -1.12 -2.87 16.99
C GLY A 63 -1.18 -1.41 17.44
N SER A 64 -1.58 -1.18 18.69
CA SER A 64 -1.41 0.13 19.31
C SER A 64 0.03 0.62 19.15
N PHE A 65 0.23 1.94 19.16
CA PHE A 65 1.57 2.53 19.11
C PHE A 65 2.52 1.87 20.14
N GLU A 66 2.02 1.51 21.33
CA GLU A 66 2.82 0.85 22.37
C GLU A 66 3.22 -0.59 22.00
N GLU A 67 2.34 -1.36 21.34
CA GLU A 67 2.65 -2.71 20.86
C GLU A 67 3.65 -2.69 19.71
N GLN A 68 3.49 -1.75 18.77
CA GLN A 68 4.44 -1.57 17.67
C GLN A 68 5.80 -1.10 18.18
N ARG A 69 5.81 -0.15 19.12
CA ARG A 69 7.04 0.34 19.76
C ARG A 69 7.78 -0.77 20.49
N LYS A 70 7.07 -1.63 21.23
CA LYS A 70 7.68 -2.82 21.87
C LYS A 70 8.36 -3.74 20.86
N ASN A 71 7.76 -3.97 19.70
CA ASN A 71 8.38 -4.79 18.64
C ASN A 71 9.60 -4.11 18.00
N TRP A 72 9.59 -2.79 17.82
CA TRP A 72 10.73 -2.05 17.27
C TRP A 72 11.93 -1.97 18.20
N ILE A 73 11.69 -1.82 19.51
CA ILE A 73 12.77 -1.70 20.49
C ILE A 73 13.26 -3.06 21.00
N THR A 74 12.55 -4.16 20.70
CA THR A 74 12.96 -5.50 21.12
C THR A 74 13.96 -6.08 20.12
N PRO A 75 15.21 -6.36 20.53
CA PRO A 75 16.18 -7.02 19.67
C PRO A 75 15.68 -8.40 19.25
N LEU A 76 15.82 -8.72 17.95
CA LEU A 76 15.39 -9.98 17.32
C LEU A 76 15.91 -11.25 18.04
N SER A 77 16.97 -11.11 18.85
CA SER A 77 17.62 -12.18 19.60
C SER A 77 16.84 -12.72 20.81
N ARG A 78 15.80 -12.03 21.30
CA ARG A 78 15.00 -12.54 22.45
C ARG A 78 13.88 -13.50 22.04
N THR A 79 13.37 -13.41 20.82
CA THR A 79 12.19 -14.21 20.41
C THR A 79 12.57 -15.66 20.07
N LEU A 80 13.77 -15.88 19.52
CA LEU A 80 14.26 -17.22 19.17
C LEU A 80 14.60 -18.09 20.39
N SER A 81 14.91 -17.49 21.54
CA SER A 81 15.19 -18.24 22.77
C SER A 81 13.92 -18.65 23.52
N VAL A 82 12.82 -17.90 23.41
CA VAL A 82 11.53 -18.26 24.05
C VAL A 82 10.81 -19.38 23.28
N GLU A 83 10.84 -19.36 21.93
CA GLU A 83 10.22 -20.43 21.14
C GLU A 83 10.90 -21.80 21.31
N ASN A 84 12.22 -21.83 21.47
CA ASN A 84 12.96 -23.08 21.68
C ASN A 84 12.69 -23.67 23.08
N ASN A 85 12.47 -22.84 24.09
CA ASN A 85 12.13 -23.30 25.43
C ASN A 85 10.70 -23.87 25.49
N ASN A 86 9.73 -23.25 24.81
CA ASN A 86 8.35 -23.73 24.81
C ASN A 86 8.17 -25.04 24.00
N LYS A 87 8.95 -25.25 22.93
CA LYS A 87 8.95 -26.52 22.17
C LYS A 87 9.57 -27.68 22.95
N ASN A 88 10.53 -27.40 23.84
CA ASN A 88 11.15 -28.41 24.69
C ASN A 88 10.25 -28.78 25.88
N THR A 89 9.52 -27.83 26.47
CA THR A 89 8.56 -28.13 27.56
C THR A 89 7.37 -28.95 27.07
N LEU A 90 6.88 -28.74 25.85
CA LEU A 90 5.77 -29.53 25.28
C LEU A 90 6.18 -30.97 24.88
N LYS A 91 7.48 -31.27 24.73
CA LYS A 91 7.95 -32.64 24.51
C LYS A 91 8.00 -33.43 25.81
N THR A 92 8.44 -32.84 26.91
CA THR A 92 8.58 -33.56 28.19
C THR A 92 7.25 -33.97 28.84
N VAL A 93 6.13 -33.30 28.50
CA VAL A 93 4.79 -33.64 29.04
C VAL A 93 4.08 -34.72 28.20
N LYS A 94 4.67 -35.21 27.11
CA LYS A 94 4.09 -36.28 26.27
C LYS A 94 4.68 -37.68 26.51
N ASP A 95 5.68 -37.80 27.37
CA ASP A 95 6.39 -39.06 27.64
C ASP A 95 6.23 -39.56 29.10
N ILE A 96 5.12 -39.20 29.78
CA ILE A 96 4.68 -39.83 31.05
C ILE A 96 3.25 -40.33 30.89
#